data_AF-A0A6M1XS64-F1
#
_entry.id   AF-A0A6M1XS64-F1
#
_cell.length_a   1.000
_cell.length_b   1.000
_cell.length_c   1.000
_cell.angle_alpha   90.00
_cell.angle_beta   90.00
_cell.angle_gamma   90.00
#
_symmetry.space_group_name_H-M   'P 1'
#
loop_
_entity.id
_entity.type
_entity.pdbx_description
1 polymer ?
#
loop_
_entity_poly.entity_id
_entity_poly.type
_entity_poly.pdbx_seq_one_letter_code
_entity_poly.pdbx_strand_id
1 'polypeptide(L)'
;ALSEAGPFIEGGDVLVLGKTIFVGYSGLASNLAGIQWLANMIGHFGYEVVPVRLHPHILHLDCALSLLREGLMIVCEEAFLDGLPAQLANWEKIHVTLQEAAYLVTNGLP
;
A
#
# COMPACT_ATOMS: atom_id res chain seq x y z
N ALA A 1 3.34 -11.11 -15.89
CA ALA A 1 4.76 -10.88 -16.21
C ALA A 1 5.56 -11.18 -14.96
N LEU A 2 6.72 -11.83 -15.04
CA LEU A 2 7.55 -12.03 -13.85
C LEU A 2 8.09 -10.65 -13.45
N SER A 3 7.55 -10.06 -12.39
CA SER A 3 7.93 -8.75 -11.85
C SER A 3 9.40 -8.69 -11.42
N GLU A 4 10.16 -9.78 -11.49
CA GLU A 4 11.54 -9.93 -11.00
C GLU A 4 12.64 -9.40 -11.95
N ALA A 5 12.33 -9.02 -13.20
CA ALA A 5 13.36 -8.67 -14.18
C ALA A 5 13.92 -7.22 -14.04
N GLY A 6 13.28 -6.36 -13.25
CA GLY A 6 13.66 -4.95 -13.09
C GLY A 6 12.87 -4.24 -11.99
N PRO A 7 13.08 -2.93 -11.77
CA PRO A 7 12.26 -2.16 -10.85
C PRO A 7 10.85 -1.95 -11.41
N PHE A 8 9.83 -2.44 -10.71
CA PHE A 8 8.42 -2.31 -11.11
C PHE A 8 7.59 -1.66 -10.01
N ILE A 9 6.78 -0.68 -10.40
CA ILE A 9 5.78 -0.01 -9.57
C ILE A 9 4.49 0.10 -10.39
N GLU A 10 3.35 -0.20 -9.77
CA GLU A 10 2.02 0.06 -10.32
C GLU A 10 1.26 1.07 -9.46
N GLY A 11 0.38 1.86 -10.08
CA GLY A 11 -0.29 2.97 -9.40
C GLY A 11 -1.17 2.54 -8.22
N GLY A 12 -1.85 1.39 -8.31
CA GLY A 12 -2.71 0.88 -7.23
C GLY A 12 -1.94 0.49 -5.96
N ASP A 13 -0.63 0.27 -6.05
CA ASP A 13 0.21 0.01 -4.88
C ASP A 13 0.65 1.29 -4.16
N VAL A 14 0.48 2.46 -4.76
CA VAL A 14 1.07 3.71 -4.27
C VAL A 14 0.03 4.59 -3.62
N LEU A 15 0.12 4.74 -2.29
CA LEU A 15 -0.69 5.69 -1.52
C LEU A 15 0.18 6.80 -0.95
N VAL A 16 -0.22 8.06 -1.17
CA VAL A 16 0.55 9.24 -0.74
C VAL A 16 -0.17 9.92 0.43
N LEU A 17 0.51 10.03 1.56
CA LEU A 17 0.06 10.75 2.75
C LEU A 17 1.10 11.82 3.12
N GLY A 18 0.87 13.05 2.65
CA GLY A 18 1.81 14.15 2.86
C GLY A 18 3.19 13.87 2.27
N LYS A 19 4.18 13.64 3.13
CA LYS A 19 5.56 13.28 2.74
C LYS A 19 5.88 11.78 2.88
N THR A 20 4.94 10.97 3.32
CA THR A 20 5.09 9.52 3.38
C THR A 20 4.36 8.88 2.20
N ILE A 21 5.03 7.98 1.50
CA ILE A 21 4.48 7.20 0.39
C ILE A 21 4.50 5.74 0.80
N PHE A 22 3.33 5.12 0.94
CA PHE A 22 3.21 3.70 1.16
C PHE A 22 3.21 2.99 -0.18
N VAL A 23 3.98 1.91 -0.30
CA VAL A 23 4.03 1.10 -1.52
C VAL A 23 3.79 -0.37 -1.19
N GLY A 24 2.65 -0.88 -1.65
CA GLY A 24 2.29 -2.30 -1.54
C GLY A 24 3.22 -3.20 -2.34
N TYR A 25 3.47 -4.41 -1.84
CA TYR A 25 4.04 -5.49 -2.64
C TYR A 25 3.52 -6.85 -2.16
N SER A 26 2.90 -7.60 -3.08
CA SER A 26 2.43 -8.98 -2.87
C SER A 26 3.19 -9.99 -3.74
N GLY A 27 4.04 -9.50 -4.66
CA GLY A 27 4.65 -10.29 -5.74
C GLY A 27 3.84 -10.27 -7.04
N LEU A 28 2.64 -9.69 -7.06
CA LEU A 28 1.77 -9.65 -8.25
C LEU A 28 1.94 -8.41 -9.13
N ALA A 29 2.32 -7.27 -8.55
CA ALA A 29 2.45 -5.98 -9.23
C ALA A 29 3.79 -5.32 -8.88
N SER A 30 3.82 -4.39 -7.91
CA SER A 30 5.07 -3.73 -7.49
C SER A 30 6.03 -4.69 -6.77
N ASN A 31 7.33 -4.37 -6.83
CA ASN A 31 8.37 -5.18 -6.20
C ASN A 31 9.36 -4.33 -5.37
N LEU A 32 10.17 -4.99 -4.53
CA LEU A 32 11.14 -4.31 -3.67
C LEU A 32 12.17 -3.48 -4.47
N ALA A 33 12.56 -3.92 -5.66
CA ALA A 33 13.48 -3.17 -6.53
C ALA A 33 12.85 -1.84 -7.01
N GLY A 34 11.55 -1.83 -7.32
CA GLY A 34 10.78 -0.67 -7.69
C GLY A 34 10.59 0.30 -6.52
N ILE A 35 10.32 -0.25 -5.33
CA ILE A 35 10.22 0.55 -4.10
C ILE A 35 11.55 1.26 -3.81
N GLN A 36 12.67 0.54 -3.89
CA GLN A 36 13.99 1.12 -3.69
C GLN A 36 14.33 2.17 -4.76
N TRP A 37 13.96 1.90 -6.01
CA TRP A 37 14.13 2.86 -7.11
C TRP A 37 13.35 4.16 -6.84
N LEU A 38 12.09 4.05 -6.43
CA LEU A 38 11.26 5.20 -6.07
C LEU A 38 11.89 5.99 -4.91
N ALA A 39 12.28 5.31 -3.83
CA ALA A 39 12.92 5.92 -2.67
C ALA A 39 14.17 6.72 -3.06
N ASN A 40 15.03 6.15 -3.90
CA ASN A 40 16.24 6.83 -4.40
C ASN A 40 15.90 8.06 -5.27
N MET A 41 14.84 7.97 -6.07
CA MET A 41 14.42 9.05 -6.95
C MET A 41 13.85 10.24 -6.18
N ILE A 42 13.06 10.00 -5.13
CA ILE A 42 12.28 11.07 -4.48
C ILE A 42 12.77 11.48 -3.09
N GLY A 43 13.65 10.70 -2.47
CA GLY A 43 14.12 10.95 -1.10
C GLY A 43 14.74 12.34 -0.92
N HIS A 44 15.42 12.85 -1.95
CA HIS A 44 16.01 14.20 -1.91
C HIS A 44 14.98 15.35 -1.90
N PHE A 45 13.71 15.07 -2.23
CA PHE A 45 12.58 16.01 -2.07
C PHE A 45 11.91 15.91 -0.68
N GLY A 46 12.52 15.15 0.24
CA GLY A 46 12.05 14.96 1.61
C GLY A 46 10.88 13.99 1.75
N TYR A 47 10.68 13.09 0.77
CA TYR A 47 9.68 12.03 0.88
C TYR A 47 10.29 10.78 1.52
N GLU A 48 9.51 10.13 2.38
CA GLU A 48 9.78 8.79 2.92
C GLU A 48 8.97 7.76 2.13
N VAL A 49 9.61 6.69 1.67
CA VAL A 49 8.93 5.57 1.02
C VAL A 49 8.90 4.38 1.98
N VAL A 50 7.69 3.92 2.30
CA VAL A 50 7.44 2.84 3.27
C VAL A 50 6.93 1.61 2.51
N PRO A 51 7.73 0.52 2.43
CA PRO A 51 7.25 -0.73 1.85
C PRO A 51 6.17 -1.37 2.72
N VAL A 52 5.11 -1.88 2.09
CA VAL A 52 3.98 -2.54 2.75
C VAL A 52 3.84 -3.94 2.19
N ARG A 53 4.18 -4.97 2.98
CA ARG A 53 4.08 -6.36 2.53
C ARG A 53 2.64 -6.85 2.59
N LEU A 54 2.11 -7.22 1.43
CA LEU A 54 0.73 -7.63 1.26
C LEU A 54 0.56 -9.14 1.16
N HIS A 55 -0.62 -9.62 1.53
CA HIS A 55 -1.05 -11.00 1.31
C HIS A 55 -0.96 -11.33 -0.20
N PRO A 56 -0.46 -12.52 -0.60
CA PRO A 56 -0.22 -12.88 -2.01
C PRO A 56 -1.48 -12.94 -2.91
N HIS A 57 -2.67 -12.77 -2.34
CA HIS A 57 -3.94 -12.69 -3.09
C HIS A 57 -4.43 -11.25 -3.31
N ILE A 58 -3.74 -10.26 -2.73
CA ILE A 58 -4.06 -8.85 -2.90
C ILE A 58 -3.19 -8.31 -4.03
N LEU A 59 -3.83 -7.86 -5.11
CA LEU A 59 -3.13 -7.36 -6.29
C LEU A 59 -2.43 -6.03 -5.99
N HIS A 60 -3.15 -5.09 -5.37
CA HIS A 60 -2.72 -3.71 -5.13
C HIS A 60 -3.03 -3.26 -3.70
N LEU A 61 -2.27 -2.29 -3.17
CA LEU A 61 -2.51 -1.71 -1.85
C LEU A 61 -3.89 -1.07 -1.70
N ASP A 62 -4.40 -0.40 -2.72
CA ASP A 62 -5.72 0.22 -2.74
C ASP A 62 -6.89 -0.79 -2.64
N CYS A 63 -6.64 -2.07 -2.94
CA CYS A 63 -7.57 -3.18 -2.68
C CYS A 63 -7.62 -3.61 -1.20
N ALA A 64 -6.76 -3.05 -0.34
CA ALA A 64 -6.72 -3.36 1.08
C ALA A 64 -6.77 -2.12 1.99
N LEU A 65 -6.59 -0.91 1.45
CA LEU A 65 -6.49 0.32 2.23
C LEU A 65 -7.07 1.53 1.49
N SER A 66 -7.95 2.26 2.17
CA SER A 66 -8.42 3.58 1.74
C SER A 66 -8.16 4.62 2.81
N LEU A 67 -7.45 5.71 2.47
CA LEU A 67 -7.24 6.86 3.36
C LEU A 67 -8.33 7.89 3.09
N LEU A 68 -9.44 7.83 3.83
CA LEU A 68 -10.62 8.69 3.58
C LEU A 68 -10.38 10.15 3.96
N ARG A 69 -9.73 10.35 5.12
CA ARG A 69 -9.29 11.65 5.63
C ARG A 69 -8.21 11.41 6.68
N GLU A 70 -7.52 12.47 7.10
CA GLU A 70 -6.56 12.38 8.20
C GLU A 70 -7.21 11.73 9.44
N GLY A 71 -6.61 10.64 9.91
CA GLY A 71 -7.05 9.89 11.09
C GLY A 71 -8.19 8.89 10.87
N LEU A 72 -8.69 8.68 9.64
CA LEU A 72 -9.74 7.70 9.34
C LEU A 72 -9.43 6.92 8.06
N MET A 73 -9.53 5.59 8.15
CA MET A 73 -9.31 4.69 7.02
C MET A 73 -10.31 3.53 6.96
N ILE A 74 -10.46 2.96 5.76
CA ILE A 74 -11.03 1.61 5.55
C ILE A 74 -9.87 0.65 5.35
N VAL A 75 -9.85 -0.47 6.06
CA VAL A 75 -8.68 -1.35 6.08
C VAL A 75 -9.05 -2.83 6.17
N CYS A 76 -8.38 -3.65 5.36
CA CYS A 76 -8.32 -5.09 5.52
C CYS A 76 -7.04 -5.48 6.24
N GLU A 77 -7.03 -5.56 7.58
CA GLU A 77 -5.80 -5.82 8.34
C GLU A 77 -5.17 -7.20 8.02
N GLU A 78 -5.99 -8.19 7.68
CA GLU A 78 -5.54 -9.51 7.22
C GLU A 78 -4.69 -9.46 5.94
N ALA A 79 -4.80 -8.39 5.14
CA ALA A 79 -3.97 -8.18 3.96
C ALA A 79 -2.53 -7.77 4.28
N PHE A 80 -2.21 -7.35 5.52
CA PHE A 80 -0.92 -6.79 5.89
C PHE A 80 -0.08 -7.82 6.64
N LEU A 81 0.88 -8.45 5.95
CA LEU A 81 1.65 -9.57 6.52
C LEU A 81 2.64 -9.17 7.63
N ASP A 82 2.97 -7.89 7.73
CA ASP A 82 3.84 -7.33 8.77
C ASP A 82 3.07 -6.38 9.72
N GLY A 83 1.73 -6.37 9.64
CA GLY A 83 0.89 -5.38 10.30
C GLY A 83 0.86 -4.03 9.57
N LEU A 84 0.06 -3.11 10.12
CA LEU A 84 -0.11 -1.78 9.54
C LEU A 84 1.16 -0.92 9.72
N PRO A 85 1.47 -0.03 8.76
CA PRO A 85 2.52 0.96 8.93
C PRO A 85 2.35 1.78 10.23
N ALA A 86 3.44 2.04 10.94
CA ALA A 86 3.41 2.73 12.23
C ALA A 86 2.73 4.11 12.16
N GLN A 87 2.88 4.79 11.02
CA GLN A 87 2.26 6.08 10.72
C GLN A 87 0.72 6.04 10.76
N LEU A 88 0.12 4.86 10.52
CA LEU A 88 -1.34 4.64 10.49
C LEU A 88 -1.86 3.91 11.74
N ALA A 89 -0.99 3.48 12.65
CA ALA A 89 -1.34 2.57 13.74
C ALA A 89 -2.46 3.09 14.66
N ASN A 90 -2.53 4.41 14.86
CA ASN A 90 -3.48 5.07 15.75
C ASN A 90 -4.71 5.66 15.03
N TRP A 91 -4.87 5.41 13.72
CA TRP A 91 -6.02 5.91 12.97
C TRP A 91 -7.29 5.15 13.34
N GLU A 92 -8.44 5.82 13.26
CA GLU A 92 -9.75 5.18 13.32
C GLU A 92 -9.92 4.26 12.10
N LYS A 93 -10.49 3.07 12.34
CA LYS A 93 -10.53 1.98 11.36
C LYS A 93 -11.97 1.54 11.08
N ILE A 94 -12.36 1.56 9.82
CA ILE A 94 -13.49 0.80 9.32
C ILE A 94 -12.92 -0.52 8.80
N HIS A 95 -13.15 -1.60 9.55
CA HIS A 95 -12.59 -2.91 9.23
C HIS A 95 -13.39 -3.59 8.12
N VAL A 96 -12.68 -4.21 7.18
CA VAL A 96 -13.24 -5.13 6.19
C VAL A 96 -12.44 -6.44 6.17
N THR A 97 -13.10 -7.51 5.81
CA THR A 97 -12.52 -8.85 5.65
C THR A 97 -11.76 -8.99 4.32
N LEU A 98 -10.92 -10.02 4.19
CA LEU A 98 -10.33 -10.38 2.88
C LEU A 98 -11.37 -10.63 1.79
N GLN A 99 -12.54 -11.17 2.16
CA GLN A 99 -13.63 -11.40 1.21
C GLN A 99 -14.23 -10.08 0.70
N GLU A 100 -14.43 -9.10 1.58
CA GLU A 100 -14.93 -7.77 1.20
C GLU A 100 -13.91 -6.98 0.39
N ALA A 101 -12.62 -7.09 0.75
CA ALA A 101 -11.51 -6.53 -0.02
C ALA A 101 -11.49 -7.06 -1.47
N ALA A 102 -11.83 -8.34 -1.70
CA ALA A 102 -11.93 -8.93 -3.03
C ALA A 102 -13.06 -8.32 -3.89
N TYR A 103 -14.05 -7.65 -3.29
CA TYR A 103 -15.07 -6.87 -3.99
C TYR A 103 -14.67 -5.39 -4.18
N LEU A 104 -13.40 -5.04 -3.93
CA LEU A 104 -12.84 -3.70 -4.05
C LEU A 104 -13.50 -2.65 -3.15
N VAL A 105 -14.04 -3.06 -2.00
CA VAL A 105 -14.71 -2.17 -1.04
C VAL A 105 -13.78 -1.08 -0.50
N THR A 106 -12.47 -1.33 -0.47
CA THR A 106 -11.44 -0.35 -0.06
C THR A 106 -10.94 0.52 -1.20
N ASN A 107 -11.30 0.25 -2.47
CA ASN A 107 -10.83 1.03 -3.62
C ASN A 107 -11.58 2.36 -3.75
N GLY A 108 -11.59 3.12 -2.65
CA GLY A 108 -12.21 4.42 -2.54
C GLY A 108 -11.33 5.50 -3.17
N LEU A 109 -11.97 6.42 -3.90
CA LEU A 109 -11.37 7.69 -4.26
C LEU A 109 -11.70 8.70 -3.15
N PRO A 110 -10.70 9.35 -2.52
CA PRO A 110 -10.94 10.38 -1.52
C PRO A 110 -11.59 11.64 -2.12
#